data_AF-V8N9X0-F1
#
_entry.id   AF-V8N9X0-F1
#
_cell.length_a   1.000
_cell.length_b   1.000
_cell.length_c   1.000
_cell.angle_alpha   90.00
_cell.angle_beta   90.00
_cell.angle_gamma   90.00
#
_symmetry.space_group_name_H-M   'P 1'
#
loop_
_entity.id
_entity.type
_entity.pdbx_description
1 polymer ?
#
loop_
_entity_poly.entity_id
_entity_poly.type
_entity_poly.pdbx_seq_one_letter_code
_entity_poly.pdbx_strand_id
1 'polypeptide(L)'
;MDPEDVEQVAAELQGKKIDGWNVLQIAAGTGLTAYVVWAGILMPGFRKVPLKLQVLEAYKQGFRPAVGYELNPWLLRLSSYRAWKAGCYGKVSYYKEDLWKVNLSDCRNVTVFLAPSV
;
A
#
# COMPACT_ATOMS: atom_id res chain seq x y z
N MET A 1 6.24 42.56 -6.75
CA MET A 1 6.90 41.60 -7.66
C MET A 1 6.98 42.35 -8.96
N ASP A 2 8.16 42.86 -9.28
CA ASP A 2 8.32 43.73 -10.44
C ASP A 2 8.33 42.86 -11.71
N PRO A 3 7.70 43.31 -12.80
CA PRO A 3 7.55 42.51 -14.02
C PRO A 3 8.90 42.17 -14.65
N GLU A 4 9.94 42.99 -14.41
CA GLU A 4 11.31 42.76 -14.88
C GLU A 4 11.97 41.56 -14.19
N ASP A 5 11.69 41.34 -12.90
CA ASP A 5 12.19 40.17 -12.16
C ASP A 5 11.59 38.86 -12.71
N VAL A 6 10.34 38.90 -13.14
CA VAL A 6 9.63 37.74 -13.71
C VAL A 6 10.18 37.40 -15.09
N GLU A 7 10.43 38.40 -15.94
CA GLU A 7 11.06 38.21 -17.24
C GLU A 7 12.51 37.74 -17.10
N GLN A 8 13.27 38.27 -16.14
CA GLN A 8 14.64 37.84 -15.87
C GLN A 8 14.69 36.37 -15.43
N VAL A 9 13.80 35.96 -14.52
CA VAL A 9 13.67 34.56 -14.08
C VAL A 9 13.21 33.67 -15.25
N ALA A 10 12.29 34.13 -16.09
CA ALA A 10 11.84 33.39 -17.27
C ALA A 10 12.94 33.23 -18.32
N ALA A 11 13.76 34.25 -18.54
CA ALA A 11 14.91 34.21 -19.45
C ALA A 11 16.03 33.31 -18.92
N GLU A 12 16.28 33.30 -17.61
CA GLU A 12 17.24 32.39 -16.97
C GLU A 12 16.80 30.92 -17.07
N LEU A 13 15.49 30.67 -17.01
CA LEU A 13 14.89 29.35 -17.22
C LEU A 13 14.93 28.92 -18.69
N GLN A 14 14.77 29.84 -19.64
CA GLN A 14 14.88 29.55 -21.07
C GLN A 14 16.33 29.34 -21.55
N GLY A 15 17.32 29.97 -20.90
CA GLY A 15 18.74 29.87 -21.26
C GLY A 15 19.47 28.63 -20.75
N LYS A 16 18.88 27.91 -19.79
CA LYS A 16 19.46 26.66 -19.26
C LYS A 16 19.13 25.51 -20.20
N LYS A 17 20.12 25.08 -20.98
CA LYS A 17 20.03 23.86 -21.81
C LYS A 17 19.85 22.65 -20.87
N ILE A 18 18.61 22.23 -20.65
CA ILE A 18 18.30 21.12 -19.76
C ILE A 18 18.79 19.84 -20.45
N ASP A 19 19.84 19.23 -19.89
CA ASP A 19 20.38 17.95 -20.35
C ASP A 19 19.30 16.87 -20.36
N GLY A 20 19.30 15.99 -21.36
CA GLY A 20 18.25 14.97 -21.55
C GLY A 20 18.12 14.04 -20.34
N TRP A 21 19.20 13.85 -19.58
CA TRP A 21 19.22 13.12 -18.32
C TRP A 21 18.44 13.82 -17.19
N ASN A 22 18.52 15.15 -17.11
CA ASN A 22 17.74 15.95 -16.16
C ASN A 22 16.25 15.91 -16.50
N VAL A 23 15.88 15.96 -17.78
CA VAL A 23 14.48 15.79 -18.22
C VAL A 23 13.96 14.41 -17.84
N LEU A 24 14.76 13.36 -18.04
CA LEU A 24 14.38 11.99 -17.69
C LEU A 24 14.21 11.81 -16.17
N GLN A 25 15.12 12.38 -15.36
CA GLN A 25 15.00 12.35 -13.90
C GLN A 25 13.75 13.09 -13.40
N ILE A 26 13.44 14.26 -13.98
CA ILE A 26 12.22 15.00 -13.66
C ILE A 26 10.99 14.17 -14.03
N ALA A 27 10.93 13.63 -15.26
CA ALA A 27 9.80 12.81 -15.70
C ALA A 27 9.60 11.56 -14.82
N ALA A 28 10.68 10.87 -14.45
CA ALA A 28 10.64 9.71 -13.56
C ALA A 28 10.20 10.09 -12.14
N GLY A 29 10.71 11.20 -11.60
CA GLY A 29 10.36 11.71 -10.28
C GLY A 29 8.89 12.16 -10.20
N THR A 30 8.43 12.95 -11.16
CA THR A 30 7.04 13.42 -11.24
C THR A 30 6.07 12.27 -11.45
N GLY A 31 6.42 11.29 -12.30
CA GLY A 31 5.64 10.08 -12.48
C GLY A 31 5.51 9.25 -11.20
N LEU A 32 6.59 9.11 -10.43
CA LEU A 32 6.57 8.42 -9.14
C LEU A 32 5.69 9.16 -8.12
N THR A 33 5.82 10.49 -8.01
CA THR A 33 4.98 11.29 -7.11
C THR A 33 3.50 11.20 -7.48
N ALA A 34 3.17 11.30 -8.77
CA ALA A 34 1.81 11.14 -9.27
C ALA A 34 1.27 9.74 -8.95
N TYR A 35 2.07 8.69 -9.11
CA TYR A 35 1.68 7.32 -8.77
C TYR A 35 1.45 7.14 -7.26
N VAL A 36 2.32 7.69 -6.41
CA VAL A 36 2.15 7.62 -4.94
C VAL A 36 0.88 8.35 -4.50
N VAL A 37 0.61 9.53 -5.06
CA VAL A 37 -0.63 10.28 -4.80
C VAL A 37 -1.84 9.49 -5.31
N TRP A 38 -1.79 8.94 -6.52
CA TRP A 38 -2.90 8.17 -7.07
C TRP A 38 -3.17 6.87 -6.28
N ALA A 39 -2.13 6.12 -5.91
CA ALA A 39 -2.24 4.87 -5.16
C ALA A 39 -2.61 5.10 -3.68
N GLY A 40 -2.07 6.13 -3.03
CA GLY A 40 -2.30 6.40 -1.61
C GLY A 40 -3.54 7.24 -1.32
N ILE A 41 -3.87 8.16 -2.22
CA ILE A 41 -4.98 9.11 -2.04
C ILE A 41 -6.14 8.75 -2.97
N LEU A 42 -5.93 8.62 -4.28
CA LEU A 42 -7.09 8.57 -5.20
C LEU A 42 -7.71 7.18 -5.37
N MET A 43 -6.94 6.09 -5.20
CA MET A 43 -7.47 4.72 -5.33
C MET A 43 -8.65 4.47 -4.37
N PRO A 44 -9.89 4.35 -4.89
CA PRO A 44 -11.09 4.24 -4.04
C PRO A 44 -11.16 2.91 -3.30
N GLY A 45 -10.52 1.87 -3.84
CA GLY A 45 -10.60 0.49 -3.34
C GLY A 45 -9.95 0.28 -1.97
N PHE A 46 -8.81 0.92 -1.69
CA PHE A 46 -8.09 0.71 -0.41
C PHE A 46 -8.72 1.43 0.78
N ARG A 47 -9.42 2.55 0.55
CA ARG A 47 -10.02 3.35 1.62
C ARG A 47 -11.21 2.68 2.31
N LYS A 48 -11.88 1.75 1.61
CA LYS A 48 -13.04 1.03 2.13
C LYS A 48 -12.71 -0.37 2.66
N VAL A 49 -11.47 -0.85 2.48
CA VAL A 49 -11.08 -2.13 3.07
C VAL A 49 -10.85 -1.91 4.57
N PRO A 50 -11.56 -2.62 5.46
CA PRO A 50 -11.28 -2.55 6.89
C PRO A 50 -9.87 -3.09 7.15
N LEU A 51 -8.88 -2.21 7.24
CA LEU A 51 -7.48 -2.52 7.57
C LEU A 51 -7.30 -2.98 9.02
N LYS A 52 -8.36 -3.45 9.69
CA LYS A 52 -8.27 -4.09 11.00
C LYS A 52 -7.52 -5.40 10.78
N LEU A 53 -6.32 -5.48 11.35
CA LEU A 53 -5.48 -6.68 11.32
C LEU A 53 -6.06 -7.75 12.23
N GLN A 54 -7.16 -8.37 11.81
CA GLN A 54 -7.89 -9.34 12.62
C GLN A 54 -7.00 -10.50 13.04
N VAL A 55 -6.11 -10.95 12.15
CA VAL A 55 -5.15 -12.02 12.41
C VAL A 55 -4.15 -11.62 13.52
N LEU A 56 -3.64 -10.39 13.47
CA LEU A 56 -2.71 -9.89 14.49
C LEU A 56 -3.40 -9.73 15.84
N GLU A 57 -4.63 -9.22 15.86
CA GLU A 57 -5.41 -9.05 17.08
C GLU A 57 -5.85 -10.41 17.65
N ALA A 58 -6.25 -11.35 16.81
CA ALA A 58 -6.54 -12.73 17.23
C ALA A 58 -5.30 -13.36 17.88
N TYR A 59 -4.11 -13.19 17.27
CA TYR A 59 -2.87 -13.66 17.88
C TYR A 59 -2.57 -13.02 19.24
N LYS A 60 -2.76 -11.70 19.37
CA LYS A 60 -2.59 -10.99 20.66
C LYS A 60 -3.57 -11.45 21.72
N GLN A 61 -4.78 -11.86 21.33
CA GLN A 61 -5.79 -12.45 22.22
C GLN A 61 -5.49 -13.93 22.57
N GLY A 62 -4.42 -14.51 22.02
CA GLY A 62 -4.00 -15.89 22.31
C GLY A 62 -4.57 -16.95 21.38
N PHE A 63 -5.31 -16.56 20.33
CA PHE A 63 -5.79 -17.51 19.34
C PHE A 63 -4.64 -18.05 18.50
N ARG A 64 -4.59 -19.37 18.36
CA ARG A 64 -3.59 -20.09 17.56
C ARG A 64 -4.25 -21.32 16.89
N PRO A 65 -3.93 -21.61 15.62
CA PRO A 65 -3.08 -20.81 14.72
C PRO A 65 -3.77 -19.51 14.27
N ALA A 66 -3.00 -18.45 14.04
CA ALA A 66 -3.48 -17.16 13.56
C ALA A 66 -2.97 -16.92 12.13
N VAL A 67 -3.83 -17.22 11.16
CA VAL A 67 -3.51 -17.19 9.73
C VAL A 67 -4.48 -16.28 8.99
N GLY A 68 -3.97 -15.47 8.06
CA GLY A 68 -4.76 -14.63 7.16
C GLY A 68 -4.63 -15.06 5.71
N TYR A 69 -5.76 -15.18 5.03
CA TYR A 69 -5.83 -15.44 3.59
C TYR A 69 -6.38 -14.21 2.88
N GLU A 70 -5.68 -13.74 1.85
CA GLU A 70 -6.05 -12.52 1.13
C GLU A 70 -5.64 -12.62 -0.34
N LEU A 71 -6.55 -12.32 -1.26
CA LEU A 71 -6.25 -12.37 -2.70
C LEU A 71 -5.42 -11.17 -3.16
N ASN A 72 -5.53 -10.04 -2.45
CA ASN A 72 -4.83 -8.81 -2.80
C ASN A 72 -3.37 -8.78 -2.24
N PRO A 73 -2.35 -8.79 -3.12
CA PRO A 73 -0.95 -8.83 -2.68
C PRO A 73 -0.50 -7.58 -1.91
N TRP A 74 -1.13 -6.43 -2.14
CA TRP A 74 -0.81 -5.19 -1.42
C TRP A 74 -1.30 -5.24 0.02
N LEU A 75 -2.50 -5.77 0.25
CA LEU A 75 -3.04 -5.97 1.59
C LEU A 75 -2.22 -7.02 2.35
N LEU A 76 -1.78 -8.07 1.68
CA LEU A 76 -0.85 -9.05 2.24
C LEU A 76 0.44 -8.37 2.72
N ARG A 77 1.05 -7.53 1.86
CA ARG A 77 2.30 -6.83 2.17
C ARG A 77 2.14 -5.84 3.31
N LEU A 78 1.03 -5.10 3.33
CA LEU A 78 0.70 -4.19 4.43
C LEU A 78 0.46 -4.94 5.74
N SER A 79 -0.25 -6.07 5.70
CA SER A 79 -0.52 -6.90 6.88
C SER A 79 0.76 -7.49 7.46
N SER A 80 1.63 -8.03 6.62
CA SER A 80 2.96 -8.52 7.01
C SER A 80 3.84 -7.42 7.58
N TYR A 81 3.86 -6.24 6.95
CA TYR A 81 4.61 -5.09 7.47
C TYR A 81 4.14 -4.67 8.86
N ARG A 82 2.82 -4.62 9.10
CA ARG A 82 2.30 -4.25 10.42
C ARG A 82 2.53 -5.33 11.47
N ALA A 83 2.45 -6.61 11.11
CA ALA A 83 2.81 -7.72 12.01
C ALA A 83 4.31 -7.67 12.39
N TRP A 84 5.17 -7.32 11.44
CA TRP A 84 6.59 -7.06 11.69
C TRP A 84 6.80 -5.88 12.63
N LYS A 85 6.15 -4.74 12.35
CA LYS A 85 6.20 -3.55 13.23
C LYS A 85 5.75 -3.85 14.66
N ALA A 86 4.84 -4.80 14.84
CA ALA A 86 4.33 -5.25 16.14
C ALA A 86 5.19 -6.37 16.80
N GLY A 87 6.35 -6.74 16.24
CA GLY A 87 7.19 -7.82 16.79
C GLY A 87 6.55 -9.21 16.72
N CYS A 88 5.52 -9.36 15.90
CA CYS A 88 4.78 -10.62 15.70
C CYS A 88 5.13 -11.31 14.37
N TYR A 89 6.25 -10.89 13.74
CA TYR A 89 6.75 -11.53 12.53
C TYR A 89 7.03 -13.02 12.76
N GLY A 90 6.58 -13.88 11.85
CA GLY A 90 6.70 -15.34 11.95
C GLY A 90 5.78 -16.03 12.97
N LYS A 91 5.08 -15.27 13.82
CA LYS A 91 4.05 -15.78 14.74
C LYS A 91 2.65 -15.81 14.12
N VAL A 92 2.41 -14.89 13.20
CA VAL A 92 1.23 -14.84 12.34
C VAL A 92 1.66 -15.08 10.90
N SER A 93 0.84 -15.81 10.15
CA SER A 93 1.11 -16.13 8.76
C SER A 93 0.07 -15.48 7.85
N TYR A 94 0.51 -15.01 6.69
CA TYR A 94 -0.37 -14.43 5.67
C TYR A 94 -0.08 -15.10 4.33
N TYR A 95 -1.12 -15.62 3.67
CA TYR A 95 -1.02 -16.31 2.39
C TYR A 95 -1.91 -15.69 1.32
N LYS A 96 -1.43 -15.72 0.07
CA LYS A 96 -2.19 -15.25 -1.09
C LYS A 96 -2.97 -16.39 -1.71
N GLU A 97 -4.05 -16.79 -1.06
CA GLU A 97 -4.87 -17.93 -1.47
C GLU A 97 -6.35 -17.64 -1.30
N ASP A 98 -7.18 -18.40 -2.01
CA ASP A 98 -8.64 -18.32 -1.92
C ASP A 98 -9.10 -19.09 -0.67
N LEU A 99 -9.80 -18.39 0.22
CA LEU A 99 -10.29 -18.96 1.47
C LEU A 99 -11.15 -20.22 1.26
N TRP A 100 -11.84 -20.33 0.12
CA TRP A 100 -12.72 -21.47 -0.18
C TRP A 100 -11.98 -22.71 -0.67
N LYS A 101 -10.68 -22.58 -0.97
CA LYS A 101 -9.86 -23.67 -1.52
C LYS A 101 -8.80 -24.17 -0.53
N VAL A 102 -8.63 -23.49 0.59
CA VAL A 102 -7.64 -23.83 1.61
C VAL A 102 -8.22 -24.80 2.64
N ASN A 103 -7.35 -25.66 3.18
CA ASN A 103 -7.74 -26.51 4.29
C ASN A 103 -7.73 -25.70 5.59
N LEU A 104 -8.91 -25.55 6.21
CA LEU A 104 -9.10 -24.84 7.47
C LEU A 104 -9.29 -25.79 8.66
N SER A 105 -9.07 -27.10 8.49
CA SER A 105 -9.25 -28.11 9.55
C SER A 105 -8.49 -27.81 10.84
N ASP A 106 -7.35 -27.12 10.72
CA ASP A 106 -6.45 -26.82 11.83
C ASP A 106 -6.94 -25.59 12.64
N CYS A 107 -7.92 -24.86 12.11
CA CYS A 107 -8.49 -23.66 12.73
C CYS A 107 -9.81 -24.00 13.44
N ARG A 108 -9.87 -23.79 14.76
CA ARG A 108 -11.12 -23.93 15.53
C ARG A 108 -12.14 -22.83 15.24
N ASN A 109 -11.67 -21.63 14.95
CA ASN A 109 -12.50 -20.45 14.69
C ASN A 109 -12.12 -19.87 13.34
N VAL A 110 -13.11 -19.65 12.48
CA VAL A 110 -12.93 -19.03 11.16
C VAL A 110 -13.79 -17.78 11.11
N THR A 111 -13.20 -16.67 10.68
CA THR A 111 -13.92 -15.40 10.48
C THR A 111 -13.73 -14.96 9.03
N VAL A 112 -14.83 -14.56 8.39
CA VAL A 112 -14.83 -14.15 6.98
C VAL A 112 -15.47 -12.77 6.85
N PHE A 113 -14.76 -11.85 6.19
CA PHE A 113 -15.28 -10.54 5.85
C PHE A 113 -15.41 -10.43 4.34
N LEU A 114 -16.66 -10.45 3.87
CA LEU A 114 -16.99 -10.31 2.46
C LEU A 114 -17.45 -8.89 2.18
N ALA A 115 -17.12 -8.37 0.99
CA ALA A 115 -17.77 -7.17 0.50
C ALA A 115 -19.25 -7.48 0.21
N PRO A 116 -20.18 -6.57 0.53
CA PRO A 116 -21.58 -6.74 0.13
C PRO A 116 -21.66 -6.89 -1.40
N SER A 117 -22.47 -7.85 -1.86
CA SER A 117 -22.74 -8.05 -3.28
C SER A 117 -23.55 -6.86 -3.81
N VAL A 118 -23.18 -6.34 -4.98
CA VAL A 118 -23.90 -5.25 -5.68
C VAL A 118 -24.99 -5.80 -6.58
#